data_AF-A0A1E4C208-F1
#
_entry.id   AF-A0A1E4C208-F1
#
_cell.length_a   1.000
_cell.length_b   1.000
_cell.length_c   1.000
_cell.angle_alpha   90.00
_cell.angle_beta   90.00
_cell.angle_gamma   90.00
#
_symmetry.space_group_name_H-M   'P 1'
#
loop_
_entity.id
_entity.type
_entity.pdbx_description
1 polymer ?
#
loop_
_entity_poly.entity_id
_entity_poly.type
_entity_poly.pdbx_seq_one_letter_code
_entity_poly.pdbx_strand_id
1 'polypeptide(L)'
;MREETALELAVGLLQLPSRARALRDAPLPRDVDALLDIVADERHARADAARVTGLSEHTVGEAASFYIEQILLHPDADCYRALGASSDATFEQLRRNMALLLRWLHPDLESNSARTIYVGRVTEAWNNIKTAERRLAYDRALKTAAASKSAHRAPAGGSSRAGDKRKSHVPSGAPRPLGRRPADAWSSRSSSRRRGRWWRILARLLGQRRH
;
A
#
# COMPACT_ATOMS: atom_id res chain seq x y z
N MET A 1 24.10 14.56 1.58
CA MET A 1 23.58 13.39 2.33
C MET A 1 23.14 12.38 1.28
N ARG A 2 23.61 11.13 1.34
CA ARG A 2 23.12 10.09 0.41
C ARG A 2 21.71 9.73 0.86
N GLU A 3 20.76 9.67 -0.08
CA GLU A 3 19.44 9.10 0.18
C GLU A 3 19.62 7.59 0.39
N GLU A 4 18.96 7.02 1.41
CA GLU A 4 18.96 5.57 1.64
C GLU A 4 18.19 4.88 0.50
N THR A 5 18.77 3.81 -0.05
CA THR A 5 18.14 2.98 -1.08
C THR A 5 16.95 2.21 -0.52
N ALA A 6 16.04 1.77 -1.39
CA ALA A 6 14.90 0.94 -0.97
C ALA A 6 15.35 -0.34 -0.25
N LEU A 7 16.46 -0.94 -0.67
CA LEU A 7 17.02 -2.14 -0.03
C LEU A 7 17.63 -1.85 1.34
N GLU A 8 18.35 -0.74 1.52
CA GLU A 8 18.86 -0.32 2.83
C GLU A 8 17.71 -0.06 3.81
N LEU A 9 16.66 0.62 3.35
CA LEU A 9 15.44 0.83 4.14
C LEU A 9 14.76 -0.49 4.51
N ALA A 10 14.69 -1.44 3.58
CA ALA A 10 14.12 -2.77 3.80
C ALA A 10 14.92 -3.57 4.84
N VAL A 11 16.24 -3.57 4.74
CA VAL A 11 17.13 -4.23 5.71
C VAL A 11 17.01 -3.55 7.07
N GLY A 12 17.06 -2.22 7.12
CA GLY A 12 16.90 -1.45 8.35
C GLY A 12 15.54 -1.69 9.02
N LEU A 13 14.47 -1.85 8.23
CA LEU A 13 13.14 -2.20 8.72
C LEU A 13 13.07 -3.63 9.26
N LEU A 14 13.73 -4.60 8.60
CA LEU A 14 13.80 -5.98 9.08
C LEU A 14 14.50 -6.06 10.45
N GLN A 15 15.57 -5.29 10.64
CA GLN A 15 16.29 -5.22 11.91
C GLN A 15 15.54 -4.43 13.00
N LEU A 16 14.84 -3.35 12.62
CA LEU A 16 14.06 -2.52 13.54
C LEU A 16 12.60 -2.36 13.06
N PRO A 17 11.72 -3.34 13.36
CA PRO A 17 10.32 -3.31 12.92
C PRO A 17 9.51 -2.09 13.42
N SER A 18 9.93 -1.46 14.53
CA SER A 18 9.30 -0.24 15.06
C SER A 18 9.36 0.94 14.08
N ARG A 19 10.28 0.93 13.12
CA ARG A 19 10.39 1.94 12.04
C ARG A 19 9.24 1.88 11.04
N ALA A 20 8.46 0.79 10.99
CA ALA A 20 7.38 0.61 10.02
C ALA A 20 6.41 1.80 10.00
N ARG A 21 6.06 2.35 11.16
CA ARG A 21 5.14 3.50 11.25
C ARG A 21 5.70 4.73 10.54
N ALA A 22 6.96 5.09 10.81
CA ALA A 22 7.59 6.24 10.19
C ALA A 22 7.73 6.06 8.67
N LEU A 23 8.09 4.86 8.21
CA LEU A 23 8.23 4.56 6.78
C LEU A 23 6.90 4.55 6.02
N ARG A 24 5.79 4.19 6.68
CA ARG A 24 4.44 4.33 6.08
C ARG A 24 4.06 5.79 5.86
N ASP A 25 4.52 6.70 6.71
CA ASP A 25 4.20 8.14 6.58
C ASP A 25 5.19 8.86 5.65
N ALA A 26 6.40 8.33 5.46
CA ALA A 26 7.41 8.85 4.54
C ALA A 26 7.03 8.60 3.06
N PRO A 27 7.54 9.37 2.09
CA PRO A 27 7.41 9.04 0.67
C PRO A 27 8.10 7.71 0.33
N LEU A 28 7.65 7.02 -0.72
CA LEU A 28 8.33 5.82 -1.18
C LEU A 28 9.72 6.16 -1.76
N PRO A 29 10.72 5.30 -1.56
CA PRO A 29 12.02 5.46 -2.18
C PRO A 29 11.90 5.33 -3.71
N ARG A 30 12.73 6.08 -4.44
CA ARG A 30 12.66 6.16 -5.92
C ARG A 30 12.93 4.82 -6.61
N ASP A 31 13.71 3.96 -5.97
CA ASP A 31 14.16 2.65 -6.44
C ASP A 31 13.34 1.49 -5.86
N VAL A 32 12.11 1.73 -5.38
CA VAL A 32 11.23 0.68 -4.83
C VAL A 32 10.98 -0.50 -5.78
N ASP A 33 11.06 -0.26 -7.09
CA ASP A 33 10.96 -1.31 -8.12
C ASP A 33 12.04 -2.40 -7.95
N ALA A 34 13.21 -2.07 -7.41
CA ALA A 34 14.27 -3.05 -7.11
C ALA A 34 13.80 -4.10 -6.09
N LEU A 35 12.98 -3.71 -5.10
CA LEU A 35 12.42 -4.66 -4.14
C LEU A 35 11.41 -5.61 -4.80
N LEU A 36 10.63 -5.11 -5.75
CA LEU A 36 9.67 -5.92 -6.50
C LEU A 36 10.40 -6.95 -7.37
N ASP A 37 11.51 -6.54 -7.99
CA ASP A 37 12.36 -7.41 -8.80
C ASP A 37 13.03 -8.49 -7.93
N ILE A 38 13.51 -8.14 -6.73
CA ILE A 38 14.09 -9.10 -5.76
C ILE A 38 13.07 -10.16 -5.33
N VAL A 39 11.84 -9.78 -5.00
CA VAL A 39 10.84 -10.75 -4.51
C VAL A 39 10.26 -11.62 -5.62
N ALA A 40 10.16 -11.07 -6.84
CA ALA A 40 9.76 -11.83 -8.02
C ALA A 40 10.92 -12.57 -8.70
N ASP A 41 12.14 -12.42 -8.16
CA ASP A 41 13.41 -12.92 -8.69
C ASP A 41 13.61 -12.64 -10.18
N GLU A 42 13.32 -11.39 -10.60
CA GLU A 42 13.50 -10.98 -11.99
C GLU A 42 14.99 -10.88 -12.33
N ARG A 43 15.43 -11.54 -13.40
CA ARG A 43 16.82 -11.46 -13.92
C ARG A 43 17.91 -11.68 -12.84
N HIS A 44 17.69 -12.59 -11.90
CA HIS A 44 18.63 -12.84 -10.79
C HIS A 44 18.85 -11.63 -9.86
N ALA A 45 17.90 -10.69 -9.80
CA ALA A 45 18.00 -9.49 -8.98
C ALA A 45 18.32 -9.78 -7.50
N ARG A 46 17.85 -10.90 -6.95
CA ARG A 46 18.17 -11.29 -5.57
C ARG A 46 19.65 -11.63 -5.39
N ALA A 47 20.21 -12.44 -6.29
CA ALA A 47 21.62 -12.83 -6.24
C ALA A 47 22.54 -11.61 -6.47
N ASP A 48 22.17 -10.73 -7.39
CA ASP A 48 22.93 -9.50 -7.64
C ASP A 48 22.89 -8.55 -6.45
N ALA A 49 21.72 -8.35 -5.82
CA ALA A 49 21.59 -7.53 -4.63
C ALA A 49 22.38 -8.12 -3.44
N ALA A 50 22.39 -9.44 -3.27
CA ALA A 50 23.20 -10.12 -2.25
C ALA A 50 24.70 -9.86 -2.48
N ARG A 51 25.17 -9.98 -3.73
CA ARG A 51 26.57 -9.72 -4.10
C ARG A 51 26.99 -8.27 -3.85
N VAL A 52 26.12 -7.29 -4.15
CA VAL A 52 26.42 -5.86 -3.98
C VAL A 52 26.41 -5.46 -2.49
N THR A 53 25.46 -5.99 -1.71
CA THR A 53 25.31 -5.64 -0.30
C THR A 53 26.20 -6.47 0.65
N GLY A 54 26.72 -7.61 0.18
CA GLY A 54 27.43 -8.58 1.02
C GLY A 54 26.52 -9.38 1.96
N LEU A 55 25.19 -9.25 1.82
CA LEU A 55 24.20 -10.01 2.59
C LEU A 55 23.89 -11.35 1.91
N SER A 56 23.34 -12.29 2.67
CA SER A 56 22.83 -13.54 2.08
C SER A 56 21.61 -13.27 1.19
N GLU A 57 21.42 -14.07 0.14
CA GLU A 57 20.22 -14.02 -0.71
C GLU A 57 18.92 -14.17 0.08
N HIS A 58 18.97 -15.01 1.13
CA HIS A 58 17.84 -15.20 2.04
C HIS A 58 17.48 -13.89 2.76
N THR A 59 18.46 -13.23 3.37
CA THR A 59 18.27 -11.95 4.08
C THR A 59 17.76 -10.86 3.14
N VAL A 60 18.29 -10.78 1.92
CA VAL A 60 17.83 -9.83 0.90
C VAL A 60 16.37 -10.09 0.52
N GLY A 61 16.01 -11.36 0.29
CA GLY A 61 14.65 -11.76 -0.03
C GLY A 61 13.66 -11.51 1.12
N GLU A 62 14.06 -11.80 2.37
CA GLU A 62 13.26 -11.50 3.57
C GLU A 62 13.06 -10.01 3.78
N ALA A 63 14.12 -9.21 3.66
CA ALA A 63 14.03 -7.76 3.82
C ALA A 63 13.07 -7.15 2.80
N ALA A 64 13.21 -7.52 1.51
CA ALA A 64 12.32 -7.05 0.45
C ALA A 64 10.88 -7.49 0.68
N SER A 65 10.66 -8.76 1.04
CA SER A 65 9.33 -9.30 1.36
C SER A 65 8.69 -8.55 2.52
N PHE A 66 9.42 -8.38 3.62
CA PHE A 66 8.94 -7.70 4.81
C PHE A 66 8.61 -6.23 4.54
N TYR A 67 9.44 -5.53 3.77
CA TYR A 67 9.15 -4.15 3.36
C TYR A 67 7.87 -4.07 2.55
N ILE A 68 7.69 -4.95 1.56
CA ILE A 68 6.48 -4.95 0.74
C ILE A 68 5.23 -5.21 1.60
N GLU A 69 5.28 -6.20 2.49
CA GLU A 69 4.16 -6.52 3.38
C GLU A 69 3.83 -5.36 4.33
N GLN A 70 4.85 -4.77 4.96
CA GLN A 70 4.65 -3.78 6.02
C GLN A 70 4.43 -2.36 5.51
N ILE A 71 4.98 -2.00 4.35
CA ILE A 71 5.00 -0.63 3.83
C ILE A 71 4.14 -0.47 2.58
N LEU A 72 4.13 -1.43 1.66
CA LEU A 72 3.30 -1.32 0.46
C LEU A 72 1.89 -1.86 0.72
N LEU A 73 1.78 -2.96 1.45
CA LEU A 73 0.54 -3.72 1.58
C LEU A 73 -0.14 -3.52 2.93
N HIS A 74 0.19 -2.44 3.66
CA HIS A 74 -0.49 -2.11 4.90
C HIS A 74 -1.96 -1.72 4.65
N PRO A 75 -2.84 -1.87 5.66
CA PRO A 75 -4.27 -1.66 5.47
C PRO A 75 -4.69 -0.26 5.00
N ASP A 76 -3.88 0.77 5.25
CA ASP A 76 -4.19 2.17 4.90
C ASP A 76 -3.43 2.66 3.65
N ALA A 77 -2.77 1.75 2.93
CA ALA A 77 -2.01 2.10 1.73
C ALA A 77 -2.95 2.63 0.64
N ASP A 78 -2.56 3.73 -0.01
CA ASP A 78 -3.22 4.17 -1.22
C ASP A 78 -2.92 3.21 -2.40
N CYS A 79 -3.64 3.37 -3.51
CA CYS A 79 -3.54 2.46 -4.66
C CYS A 79 -2.17 2.54 -5.35
N TYR A 80 -1.48 3.68 -5.30
CA TYR A 80 -0.14 3.81 -5.88
C TYR A 80 0.89 3.10 -5.00
N ARG A 81 0.82 3.34 -3.68
CA ARG A 81 1.68 2.68 -2.71
C ARG A 81 1.51 1.17 -2.69
N ALA A 82 0.27 0.68 -2.75
CA ALA A 82 -0.02 -0.76 -2.84
C ALA A 82 0.56 -1.43 -4.09
N LEU A 83 0.84 -0.65 -5.14
CA LEU A 83 1.51 -1.10 -6.36
C LEU A 83 3.00 -0.73 -6.40
N GLY A 84 3.57 -0.26 -5.29
CA GLY A 84 4.98 0.13 -5.21
C GLY A 84 5.33 1.26 -6.17
N ALA A 85 4.46 2.27 -6.28
CA ALA A 85 4.65 3.37 -7.21
C ALA A 85 4.22 4.70 -6.60
N SER A 86 4.69 5.79 -7.19
CA SER A 86 4.25 7.15 -6.90
C SER A 86 3.08 7.56 -7.80
N SER A 87 2.39 8.66 -7.46
CA SER A 87 1.22 9.14 -8.21
C SER A 87 1.52 9.61 -9.63
N ASP A 88 2.79 9.87 -9.96
CA ASP A 88 3.29 10.25 -11.29
C ASP A 88 3.72 9.05 -12.14
N ALA A 89 3.68 7.83 -11.59
CA ALA A 89 4.09 6.62 -12.30
C ALA A 89 3.30 6.38 -13.60
N THR A 90 3.96 5.84 -14.61
CA THR A 90 3.33 5.54 -15.90
C THR A 90 2.40 4.33 -15.78
N PHE A 91 1.46 4.20 -16.71
CA PHE A 91 0.58 3.03 -16.75
C PHE A 91 1.37 1.71 -16.89
N GLU A 92 2.45 1.73 -17.68
CA GLU A 92 3.31 0.57 -17.90
C GLU A 92 4.04 0.14 -16.63
N GLN A 93 4.56 1.10 -15.86
CA GLN A 93 5.18 0.85 -14.57
C GLN A 93 4.18 0.23 -13.58
N LEU A 94 2.99 0.82 -13.44
CA LEU A 94 1.93 0.28 -12.59
C LEU A 94 1.53 -1.15 -12.98
N ARG A 95 1.42 -1.43 -14.29
CA ARG A 95 1.12 -2.76 -14.80
C ARG A 95 2.24 -3.76 -14.52
N ARG A 96 3.50 -3.36 -14.72
CA ARG A 96 4.69 -4.20 -14.43
C ARG A 96 4.71 -4.57 -12.95
N ASN A 97 4.59 -3.59 -12.07
CA ASN A 97 4.66 -3.78 -10.62
C ASN A 97 3.52 -4.66 -10.12
N MET A 98 2.30 -4.43 -10.61
CA MET A 98 1.15 -5.31 -10.38
C MET A 98 1.46 -6.76 -10.76
N ALA A 99 2.06 -6.99 -11.93
CA ALA A 99 2.39 -8.33 -12.39
C ALA A 99 3.49 -8.99 -11.54
N LEU A 100 4.51 -8.24 -11.10
CA LEU A 100 5.56 -8.72 -10.19
C LEU A 100 4.96 -9.15 -8.85
N LEU A 101 4.15 -8.29 -8.24
CA LEU A 101 3.47 -8.56 -6.97
C LEU A 101 2.57 -9.80 -7.04
N LEU A 102 1.76 -9.94 -8.09
CA LEU A 102 0.91 -11.12 -8.23
C LEU A 102 1.68 -12.42 -8.46
N ARG A 103 2.82 -12.37 -9.17
CA ARG A 103 3.69 -13.55 -9.32
C ARG A 103 4.30 -13.96 -7.99
N TRP A 104 4.79 -12.99 -7.23
CA TRP A 104 5.35 -13.24 -5.90
C TRP A 104 4.31 -13.76 -4.92
N LEU A 105 3.08 -13.22 -4.91
CA LEU A 105 2.02 -13.64 -3.99
C LEU A 105 1.29 -14.93 -4.39
N HIS A 106 1.82 -15.70 -5.34
CA HIS A 106 1.15 -16.88 -5.88
C HIS A 106 1.10 -18.04 -4.87
N PRO A 107 -0.05 -18.73 -4.70
CA PRO A 107 -0.21 -19.79 -3.71
C PRO A 107 0.56 -21.09 -4.04
N ASP A 108 0.90 -21.33 -5.31
CA ASP A 108 1.67 -22.54 -5.70
C ASP A 108 3.15 -22.43 -5.31
N LEU A 109 3.59 -21.28 -4.80
CA LEU A 109 4.86 -21.16 -4.10
C LEU A 109 4.60 -21.62 -2.65
N GLU A 110 5.08 -22.81 -2.28
CA GLU A 110 4.80 -23.47 -0.98
C GLU A 110 5.04 -22.55 0.24
N SER A 111 5.95 -21.58 0.11
CA SER A 111 6.30 -20.58 1.14
C SER A 111 5.33 -19.39 1.26
N ASN A 112 4.29 -19.29 0.42
CA ASN A 112 3.46 -18.08 0.25
C ASN A 112 1.98 -18.22 0.65
N SER A 113 1.59 -19.33 1.29
CA SER A 113 0.22 -19.55 1.75
C SER A 113 -0.31 -18.41 2.64
N ALA A 114 0.51 -17.92 3.59
CA ALA A 114 0.17 -16.79 4.45
C ALA A 114 0.07 -15.45 3.69
N ARG A 115 0.85 -15.28 2.62
CA ARG A 115 0.90 -14.02 1.84
C ARG A 115 -0.26 -13.84 0.87
N THR A 116 -0.98 -14.93 0.58
CA THR A 116 -2.16 -14.90 -0.32
C THR A 116 -3.22 -13.89 0.14
N ILE A 117 -3.28 -13.55 1.44
CA ILE A 117 -4.18 -12.53 1.99
C ILE A 117 -4.00 -11.14 1.33
N TYR A 118 -2.79 -10.84 0.84
CA TYR A 118 -2.49 -9.52 0.28
C TYR A 118 -2.94 -9.34 -1.16
N VAL A 119 -3.27 -10.42 -1.86
CA VAL A 119 -3.61 -10.36 -3.28
C VAL A 119 -4.90 -9.56 -3.52
N GLY A 120 -5.82 -9.60 -2.56
CA GLY A 120 -7.01 -8.75 -2.57
C GLY A 120 -6.65 -7.28 -2.70
N ARG A 121 -5.72 -6.79 -1.86
CA ARG A 121 -5.27 -5.39 -1.84
C ARG A 121 -4.64 -4.98 -3.17
N VAL A 122 -3.72 -5.80 -3.67
CA VAL A 122 -3.01 -5.58 -4.93
C VAL A 122 -4.00 -5.51 -6.12
N THR A 123 -4.95 -6.46 -6.16
CA THR A 123 -5.97 -6.51 -7.23
C THR A 123 -6.95 -5.35 -7.16
N GLU A 124 -7.35 -4.94 -5.95
CA GLU A 124 -8.23 -3.80 -5.73
C GLU A 124 -7.55 -2.49 -6.15
N ALA A 125 -6.31 -2.27 -5.70
CA ALA A 125 -5.51 -1.11 -6.08
C ALA A 125 -5.40 -0.96 -7.61
N TRP A 126 -5.04 -2.06 -8.31
CA TRP A 126 -5.01 -2.08 -9.77
C TRP A 126 -6.36 -1.75 -10.39
N ASN A 127 -7.46 -2.34 -9.90
CA ASN A 127 -8.78 -2.08 -10.46
C ASN A 127 -9.20 -0.61 -10.34
N ASN A 128 -8.74 0.10 -9.31
CA ASN A 128 -9.05 1.50 -9.07
C ASN A 128 -8.28 2.47 -9.97
N ILE A 129 -7.15 2.08 -10.57
CA ILE A 129 -6.30 3.02 -11.34
C ILE A 129 -5.89 2.53 -12.74
N LYS A 130 -6.29 1.31 -13.15
CA LYS A 130 -5.90 0.72 -14.45
C LYS A 130 -6.47 1.40 -15.71
N THR A 131 -7.37 2.36 -15.59
CA THR A 131 -7.80 3.17 -16.75
C THR A 131 -7.66 4.63 -16.42
N ALA A 132 -7.47 5.47 -17.44
CA ALA A 132 -7.30 6.90 -17.24
C ALA A 132 -8.49 7.51 -16.49
N GLU A 133 -9.73 7.11 -16.80
CA GLU A 133 -10.91 7.65 -16.11
C GLU A 133 -10.93 7.24 -14.63
N ARG A 134 -10.60 5.98 -14.34
CA ARG A 134 -10.57 5.47 -12.97
C ARG A 134 -9.46 6.14 -12.15
N ARG A 135 -8.27 6.30 -12.74
CA ARG A 135 -7.14 7.01 -12.13
C ARG A 135 -7.50 8.45 -11.80
N LEU A 136 -8.11 9.18 -12.74
CA LEU A 136 -8.58 10.55 -12.51
C LEU A 136 -9.65 10.63 -11.41
N ALA A 137 -10.61 9.70 -11.39
CA ALA A 137 -11.62 9.64 -10.34
C ALA A 137 -10.99 9.35 -8.96
N TYR A 138 -10.01 8.45 -8.92
CA TYR A 138 -9.26 8.11 -7.72
C TYR A 138 -8.46 9.31 -7.19
N ASP A 139 -7.74 10.01 -8.06
CA ASP A 139 -6.94 11.20 -7.69
C ASP A 139 -7.82 12.33 -7.13
N ARG A 140 -9.02 12.51 -7.69
CA ARG A 140 -10.02 13.46 -7.15
C ARG A 140 -10.46 13.05 -5.75
N ALA A 141 -10.76 11.77 -5.53
CA ALA A 141 -11.16 11.25 -4.22
C ALA A 141 -10.05 11.44 -3.16
N LEU A 142 -8.79 11.19 -3.53
CA LEU A 142 -7.64 11.43 -2.65
C LEU A 142 -7.51 12.90 -2.25
N LYS A 143 -7.64 13.84 -3.21
CA LYS A 143 -7.59 15.28 -2.92
C LYS A 143 -8.71 15.72 -1.98
N THR A 144 -9.93 15.25 -2.19
CA THR A 144 -11.06 15.53 -1.31
C THR A 144 -10.84 14.99 0.11
N ALA A 145 -10.30 13.77 0.23
CA ALA A 145 -9.97 13.18 1.53
C ALA A 145 -8.82 13.90 2.26
N ALA A 146 -7.84 14.43 1.53
CA ALA A 146 -6.78 15.25 2.11
C ALA A 146 -7.32 16.60 2.62
N ALA A 147 -8.20 17.26 1.85
CA ALA A 147 -8.81 18.53 2.23
C ALA A 147 -9.68 18.43 3.49
N SER A 148 -10.44 17.34 3.65
CA SER A 148 -11.26 17.13 4.85
C SER A 148 -10.40 16.88 6.09
N LYS A 149 -9.28 16.14 5.96
CA LYS A 149 -8.31 15.93 7.05
C LYS A 149 -7.67 17.25 7.51
N SER A 150 -7.33 18.16 6.58
CA SER A 150 -6.79 19.48 6.94
C SER A 150 -7.83 20.37 7.63
N ALA A 151 -9.09 20.33 7.19
CA ALA A 151 -10.16 21.12 7.79
C ALA A 151 -10.46 20.72 9.24
N HIS A 152 -10.39 19.42 9.56
CA HIS A 152 -10.54 18.92 10.94
C HIS A 152 -9.35 19.23 11.86
N ARG A 153 -8.18 19.56 11.31
CA ARG A 153 -6.96 19.86 12.07
C ARG A 153 -6.73 21.36 12.29
N ALA A 154 -7.58 22.22 11.74
CA ALA A 154 -7.57 23.65 12.04
C ALA A 154 -7.84 23.84 13.55
N PRO A 155 -7.03 24.63 14.27
CA PRO A 155 -7.21 24.81 15.69
C PRO A 155 -8.53 25.53 15.94
N ALA A 156 -9.35 24.97 16.84
CA ALA A 156 -10.43 25.69 17.50
C ALA A 156 -9.81 26.77 18.40
N GLY A 157 -9.31 27.85 17.79
CA GLY A 157 -8.68 28.97 18.46
C GLY A 157 -9.71 30.04 18.84
N GLY A 158 -10.05 30.09 20.12
CA GLY A 158 -10.21 31.35 20.88
C GLY A 158 -11.50 32.16 20.71
N SER A 159 -12.56 31.79 21.43
CA SER A 159 -13.51 32.77 21.98
C SER A 159 -13.49 32.69 23.50
N SER A 160 -12.46 33.28 24.10
CA SER A 160 -12.50 33.74 25.48
C SER A 160 -13.41 34.97 25.54
N ARG A 161 -14.67 34.78 25.94
CA ARG A 161 -15.46 35.86 26.53
C ARG A 161 -16.11 35.39 27.82
N ALA A 162 -15.86 36.20 28.83
CA ALA A 162 -16.17 36.02 30.23
C ALA A 162 -17.67 35.76 30.50
N GLY A 163 -17.90 34.82 31.41
CA GLY A 163 -18.90 34.91 32.47
C GLY A 163 -20.38 34.84 32.08
N ASP A 164 -21.01 33.68 32.30
CA ASP A 164 -22.17 33.63 33.18
C ASP A 164 -22.38 32.22 33.75
N LYS A 165 -22.57 32.14 35.07
CA LYS A 165 -22.86 30.90 35.80
C LYS A 165 -24.37 30.64 35.72
N ARG A 166 -24.83 29.53 35.12
CA ARG A 166 -26.16 28.97 35.43
C ARG A 166 -26.27 27.46 35.17
N LYS A 167 -26.36 26.76 36.31
CA LYS A 167 -27.02 25.49 36.67
C LYS A 167 -27.47 24.50 35.57
N SER A 168 -26.98 23.28 35.77
CA SER A 168 -27.48 21.95 35.38
C SER A 168 -28.92 21.81 34.84
N HIS A 169 -29.02 21.23 33.65
CA HIS A 169 -30.11 20.33 33.27
C HIS A 169 -29.59 19.24 32.33
N VAL A 170 -29.79 17.98 32.71
CA VAL A 170 -29.51 16.79 31.90
C VAL A 170 -30.84 16.36 31.27
N PRO A 171 -30.95 16.27 29.94
CA PRO A 171 -31.88 15.35 29.31
C PRO A 171 -31.11 14.18 28.70
N SER A 172 -31.43 13.00 29.23
CA SER A 172 -31.20 11.70 28.59
C SER A 172 -31.93 11.68 27.24
N GLY A 173 -31.24 11.32 26.16
CA GLY A 173 -31.87 11.21 24.85
C GLY A 173 -30.92 10.97 23.68
N ALA A 174 -30.83 9.70 23.28
CA ALA A 174 -30.37 9.16 22.00
C ALA A 174 -28.84 9.07 21.72
N PRO A 175 -28.34 7.89 21.33
CA PRO A 175 -26.96 7.74 20.88
C PRO A 175 -26.77 8.42 19.51
N ARG A 176 -25.71 9.23 19.42
CA ARG A 176 -25.22 9.80 18.16
C ARG A 176 -24.84 8.68 17.18
N PRO A 177 -25.22 8.76 15.90
CA PRO A 177 -24.65 7.87 14.89
C PRO A 177 -23.15 8.20 14.75
N LEU A 178 -22.30 7.22 15.05
CA LEU A 178 -20.89 7.27 14.68
C LEU A 178 -20.81 7.48 13.17
N GLY A 179 -20.33 8.65 12.75
CA GLY A 179 -19.99 8.92 11.37
C GLY A 179 -19.02 7.84 10.90
N ARG A 180 -19.49 6.99 9.98
CA ARG A 180 -18.67 5.97 9.33
C ARG A 180 -17.49 6.66 8.67
N ARG A 181 -16.27 6.25 9.03
CA ARG A 181 -15.06 6.72 8.38
C ARG A 181 -15.04 6.12 6.97
N PRO A 182 -14.59 6.85 5.94
CA PRO A 182 -14.46 6.28 4.59
C PRO A 182 -13.41 5.15 4.49
N ALA A 183 -12.58 4.95 5.53
CA ALA A 183 -11.60 3.86 5.62
C ALA A 183 -12.22 2.50 6.03
N ASP A 184 -13.41 2.51 6.62
CA ASP A 184 -14.03 1.29 7.17
C ASP A 184 -14.87 0.53 6.11
N ALA A 185 -14.89 1.01 4.86
CA ALA A 185 -15.62 0.37 3.76
C ALA A 185 -14.87 -0.84 3.16
N TRP A 186 -13.64 -1.12 3.61
CA TRP A 186 -12.73 -2.07 2.96
C TRP A 186 -12.87 -3.52 3.47
N SER A 187 -13.76 -3.78 4.44
CA SER A 187 -13.79 -5.06 5.16
C SER A 187 -15.09 -5.85 5.03
N SER A 188 -15.70 -5.98 3.85
CA SER A 188 -16.83 -6.92 3.68
C SER A 188 -17.15 -7.28 2.22
N ARG A 189 -16.34 -8.15 1.58
CA ARG A 189 -16.88 -9.13 0.63
C ARG A 189 -15.90 -10.28 0.27
N SER A 190 -16.06 -11.36 1.03
CA SER A 190 -16.04 -12.76 0.59
C SER A 190 -14.82 -13.28 -0.21
N SER A 191 -13.91 -13.85 0.58
CA SER A 191 -13.09 -15.01 0.25
C SER A 191 -13.97 -16.28 0.17
N SER A 192 -14.20 -16.79 -1.04
CA SER A 192 -14.18 -18.22 -1.38
C SER A 192 -14.58 -18.39 -2.85
N ARG A 193 -13.94 -19.33 -3.55
CA ARG A 193 -14.12 -19.68 -4.98
C ARG A 193 -13.40 -18.79 -6.02
N ARG A 194 -12.07 -18.64 -5.95
CA ARG A 194 -11.32 -18.05 -7.08
C ARG A 194 -9.96 -18.71 -7.33
N ARG A 195 -9.87 -20.03 -7.47
CA ARG A 195 -8.62 -20.68 -7.94
C ARG A 195 -8.35 -20.47 -9.45
N GLY A 196 -9.36 -20.18 -10.28
CA GLY A 196 -9.23 -20.08 -11.75
C GLY A 196 -9.45 -18.70 -12.41
N ARG A 197 -9.63 -17.61 -11.66
CA ARG A 197 -9.73 -16.24 -12.25
C ARG A 197 -8.37 -15.55 -12.40
N TRP A 198 -7.36 -16.02 -11.68
CA TRP A 198 -6.11 -15.32 -11.44
C TRP A 198 -5.17 -15.50 -12.63
N TRP A 199 -5.11 -16.72 -13.19
CA TRP A 199 -4.46 -17.01 -14.48
C TRP A 199 -5.09 -16.26 -15.65
N ARG A 200 -6.39 -15.97 -15.65
CA ARG A 200 -7.02 -15.18 -16.73
C ARG A 200 -6.65 -13.71 -16.66
N ILE A 201 -6.40 -13.16 -15.48
CA ILE A 201 -5.92 -11.77 -15.31
C ILE A 201 -4.45 -11.72 -15.73
N LEU A 202 -3.60 -12.64 -15.25
CA LEU A 202 -2.19 -12.69 -15.63
C LEU A 202 -2.00 -12.98 -17.13
N ALA A 203 -2.71 -13.95 -17.71
CA ALA A 203 -2.62 -14.31 -19.13
C ALA A 203 -3.17 -13.22 -20.05
N ARG A 204 -4.24 -12.51 -19.65
CA ARG A 204 -4.76 -11.35 -20.42
C ARG A 204 -3.83 -10.13 -20.30
N LEU A 205 -3.00 -10.05 -19.25
CA LEU A 205 -1.98 -9.02 -19.06
C LEU A 205 -0.61 -9.39 -19.67
N LEU A 206 -0.27 -10.67 -19.83
CA LEU A 206 0.97 -11.11 -20.48
C LEU A 206 0.78 -11.29 -22.00
N GLY A 207 -0.42 -11.65 -22.46
CA GLY A 207 -0.78 -11.84 -23.88
C GLY A 207 -0.98 -10.55 -24.69
N GLN A 208 -0.55 -9.40 -24.19
CA GLN A 208 -0.63 -8.09 -24.86
C GLN A 208 0.74 -7.53 -25.22
N ARG A 209 1.78 -8.38 -25.34
CA ARG A 209 2.98 -8.04 -26.11
C ARG A 209 2.57 -8.00 -27.58
N ARG A 210 2.20 -6.81 -28.06
CA ARG A 210 2.07 -6.57 -29.51
C ARG A 210 3.47 -6.69 -30.11
N HIS A 211 3.57 -7.59 -31.09
CA HIS A 211 4.55 -7.49 -32.17
C HIS A 211 4.42 -6.16 -32.90
#